data_AF-A0A2K5DJH6-F1
#
_entry.id   AF-A0A2K5DJH6-F1
#
_cell.length_a   1.000
_cell.length_b   1.000
_cell.length_c   1.000
_cell.angle_alpha   90.00
_cell.angle_beta   90.00
_cell.angle_gamma   90.00
#
_symmetry.space_group_name_H-M   'P 1'
#
loop_
_entity.id
_entity.type
_entity.pdbx_description
1 polymer ?
#
loop_
_entity_poly.entity_id
_entity_poly.type
_entity_poly.pdbx_seq_one_letter_code
_entity_poly.pdbx_strand_id
1 'polypeptide(L)'
;MANNSPALTGNSQPQHQAAAAAAQQQQQCGGGGATKPAVSGKQGNVLPLWGNEKTMNLNPMILTNILSSPYFKVQLYELKTYHEVVDEIYFKVTHVEPWEKGSRKTAGQTGMCGGVRGVGTGGIVSTAFCLLYKLFTLKLTRKQVMGLITHTDSPYIRALGFMYIRYTQPPTDLWDWFESFLDDEEFFTL
;
A
#
# COMPACT_ATOMS: atom_id res chain seq x y z
N MET A 1 -59.12 -48.65 60.31
CA MET A 1 -57.67 -48.35 60.32
C MET A 1 -57.53 -47.00 59.63
N ALA A 2 -57.55 -45.91 60.39
CA ALA A 2 -56.39 -45.22 60.98
C ALA A 2 -55.88 -44.11 60.03
N ASN A 3 -56.14 -42.89 60.47
CA ASN A 3 -55.71 -41.59 59.96
C ASN A 3 -54.20 -41.40 60.24
N ASN A 4 -53.43 -40.78 59.33
CA ASN A 4 -52.34 -39.84 59.64
C ASN A 4 -51.50 -39.42 58.41
N SER A 5 -51.30 -38.10 58.26
CA SER A 5 -50.18 -37.46 57.55
C SER A 5 -48.84 -37.75 58.27
N PRO A 6 -47.64 -37.44 57.71
CA PRO A 6 -47.13 -36.05 57.72
C PRO A 6 -46.20 -35.63 56.56
N ALA A 7 -45.81 -34.36 56.63
CA ALA A 7 -44.96 -33.57 55.76
C ALA A 7 -43.46 -33.94 55.76
N LEU A 8 -42.69 -33.32 54.83
CA LEU A 8 -41.42 -32.57 55.03
C LEU A 8 -40.74 -32.38 53.65
N THR A 9 -40.76 -31.16 53.08
CA THR A 9 -39.68 -30.13 53.07
C THR A 9 -38.39 -30.54 52.34
N GLY A 10 -37.99 -29.75 51.34
CA GLY A 10 -36.68 -29.86 50.69
C GLY A 10 -36.47 -28.77 49.64
N ASN A 11 -36.21 -27.56 50.11
CA ASN A 11 -35.90 -26.36 49.34
C ASN A 11 -34.46 -26.42 48.81
N SER A 12 -34.20 -26.03 47.56
CA SER A 12 -32.87 -25.61 47.07
C SER A 12 -33.04 -24.73 45.84
N GLN A 13 -32.75 -23.45 46.05
CA GLN A 13 -32.95 -22.32 45.16
C GLN A 13 -31.60 -21.99 44.43
N PRO A 14 -31.38 -20.82 43.80
CA PRO A 14 -30.99 -20.71 42.39
C PRO A 14 -29.57 -20.11 42.15
N GLN A 15 -29.05 -20.21 40.92
CA GLN A 15 -27.99 -19.32 40.42
C GLN A 15 -28.61 -18.47 39.29
N HIS A 16 -28.87 -17.18 39.51
CA HIS A 16 -27.95 -16.02 39.42
C HIS A 16 -27.18 -15.96 38.08
N GLN A 17 -27.01 -14.87 37.33
CA GLN A 17 -27.64 -13.56 37.09
C GLN A 17 -26.60 -12.73 36.30
N ALA A 18 -27.06 -11.63 35.69
CA ALA A 18 -26.30 -10.49 35.13
C ALA A 18 -25.90 -10.65 33.64
N ALA A 19 -26.43 -9.89 32.68
CA ALA A 19 -26.60 -8.43 32.53
C ALA A 19 -25.27 -7.66 32.33
N ALA A 20 -25.31 -6.71 31.38
CA ALA A 20 -24.24 -5.83 30.85
C ALA A 20 -23.55 -6.37 29.57
N ALA A 21 -23.29 -5.61 28.52
CA ALA A 21 -23.60 -4.22 28.18
C ALA A 21 -23.44 -4.05 26.66
N ALA A 22 -24.20 -3.11 26.10
CA ALA A 22 -24.05 -2.62 24.74
C ALA A 22 -22.69 -1.91 24.55
N ALA A 23 -22.05 -2.13 23.41
CA ALA A 23 -20.97 -1.29 22.92
C ALA A 23 -21.16 -1.03 21.41
N GLN A 24 -21.83 0.08 21.13
CA GLN A 24 -21.69 0.84 19.90
C GLN A 24 -20.27 1.47 19.89
N GLN A 25 -19.59 1.48 18.75
CA GLN A 25 -18.58 2.50 18.46
C GLN A 25 -18.89 3.15 17.12
N GLN A 26 -19.57 4.28 17.21
CA GLN A 26 -19.50 5.37 16.26
C GLN A 26 -18.21 6.19 16.53
N GLN A 27 -17.51 6.52 15.45
CA GLN A 27 -16.94 7.82 15.12
C GLN A 27 -15.98 8.52 16.11
N GLN A 28 -14.75 8.78 15.65
CA GLN A 28 -14.12 10.07 15.93
C GLN A 28 -13.39 10.61 14.70
N CYS A 29 -14.03 11.62 14.10
CA CYS A 29 -13.40 12.62 13.26
C CYS A 29 -12.47 13.44 14.17
N GLY A 30 -11.17 13.20 14.09
CA GLY A 30 -10.16 14.03 14.74
C GLY A 30 -9.78 15.19 13.82
N GLY A 31 -10.48 16.31 13.97
CA GLY A 31 -10.01 17.62 13.50
C GLY A 31 -8.78 18.04 14.29
N GLY A 32 -7.61 17.71 13.78
CA GLY A 32 -6.35 18.32 14.19
C GLY A 32 -6.05 19.45 13.22
N GLY A 33 -6.28 20.69 13.64
CA GLY A 33 -5.84 21.86 12.91
C GLY A 33 -4.32 21.83 12.77
N ALA A 34 -3.84 21.41 11.60
CA ALA A 34 -2.48 21.66 11.19
C ALA A 34 -2.40 23.15 10.86
N THR A 35 -1.87 23.93 11.80
CA THR A 35 -1.33 25.25 11.50
C THR A 35 -0.33 25.09 10.38
N LYS A 36 -0.68 25.53 9.17
CA LYS A 36 0.22 25.60 8.01
C LYS A 36 1.50 26.32 8.44
N PRO A 37 2.68 25.68 8.40
CA PRO A 37 3.90 26.41 8.10
C PRO A 37 3.90 26.58 6.58
N ALA A 38 3.95 27.83 6.10
CA ALA A 38 4.26 28.09 4.71
C ALA A 38 5.61 27.46 4.37
N VAL A 39 5.64 26.42 3.53
CA VAL A 39 6.89 25.73 3.16
C VAL A 39 7.50 26.39 1.93
N SER A 40 8.01 27.60 2.10
CA SER A 40 9.04 28.17 1.24
C SER A 40 10.39 28.15 1.95
N GLY A 41 10.70 27.03 2.62
CA GLY A 41 11.99 26.77 3.27
C GLY A 41 12.75 25.70 2.49
N LYS A 42 14.05 25.93 2.22
CA LYS A 42 14.95 24.98 1.53
C LYS A 42 14.80 23.57 2.11
N GLN A 43 14.05 22.71 1.43
CA GLN A 43 13.84 21.33 1.84
C GLN A 43 15.17 20.58 1.75
N GLY A 44 15.54 19.85 2.81
CA GLY A 44 16.76 19.05 2.83
C GLY A 44 16.77 17.98 1.73
N ASN A 45 17.96 17.51 1.34
CA ASN A 45 18.09 16.45 0.34
C ASN A 45 17.63 15.07 0.85
N VAL A 46 17.59 14.88 2.17
CA VAL A 46 17.04 13.67 2.79
C VAL A 46 15.52 13.70 2.67
N LEU A 47 14.95 12.61 2.15
CA LEU A 47 13.52 12.48 1.95
C LEU A 47 12.88 11.80 3.18
N PRO A 48 11.85 12.40 3.82
CA PRO A 48 11.13 11.72 4.88
C PRO A 48 10.39 10.49 4.32
N LEU A 49 10.24 9.47 5.17
CA LEU A 49 9.51 8.25 4.82
C LEU A 49 8.21 8.17 5.63
N TRP A 50 7.11 8.00 4.92
CA TRP A 50 5.78 7.79 5.47
C TRP A 50 5.39 6.31 5.39
N GLY A 51 4.86 5.78 6.49
CA GLY A 51 4.39 4.40 6.58
C GLY A 51 5.50 3.40 6.88
N ASN A 52 5.49 2.24 6.21
CA ASN A 52 6.31 1.10 6.61
C ASN A 52 7.66 1.02 5.86
N GLU A 53 8.74 1.02 6.63
CA GLU A 53 10.13 1.02 6.14
C GLU A 53 10.59 -0.28 5.47
N LYS A 54 9.85 -1.36 5.62
CA LYS A 54 10.17 -2.66 5.01
C LYS A 54 9.29 -2.93 3.80
N THR A 55 8.03 -2.56 3.87
CA THR A 55 7.04 -2.93 2.85
C THR A 55 6.76 -1.84 1.83
N MET A 56 7.25 -0.61 2.02
CA MET A 56 6.92 0.55 1.17
C MET A 56 5.40 0.77 1.06
N ASN A 57 4.63 0.34 2.06
CA ASN A 57 3.16 0.35 2.05
C ASN A 57 2.51 -0.43 0.90
N LEU A 58 3.23 -1.40 0.31
CA LEU A 58 2.68 -2.30 -0.71
C LEU A 58 1.73 -3.34 -0.10
N ASN A 59 0.80 -3.81 -0.92
CA ASN A 59 -0.01 -4.98 -0.59
C ASN A 59 0.92 -6.17 -0.29
N PRO A 60 0.74 -6.91 0.83
CA PRO A 60 1.58 -8.05 1.18
C PRO A 60 1.73 -9.10 0.07
N MET A 61 0.69 -9.32 -0.74
CA MET A 61 0.73 -10.25 -1.86
C MET A 61 1.69 -9.76 -2.96
N ILE A 62 1.64 -8.47 -3.29
CA ILE A 62 2.57 -7.87 -4.27
C ILE A 62 3.99 -7.96 -3.75
N LEU A 63 4.22 -7.53 -2.50
CA LEU A 63 5.54 -7.58 -1.90
C LEU A 63 6.11 -9.01 -1.89
N THR A 64 5.30 -10.00 -1.54
CA THR A 64 5.71 -11.41 -1.57
C THR A 64 6.14 -11.84 -2.98
N ASN A 65 5.41 -11.44 -4.01
CA ASN A 65 5.75 -11.76 -5.40
C ASN A 65 6.98 -10.99 -5.90
N ILE A 66 7.18 -9.73 -5.50
CA ILE A 66 8.42 -8.99 -5.78
C ILE A 66 9.61 -9.72 -5.18
N LEU A 67 9.54 -10.01 -3.88
CA LEU A 67 10.64 -10.64 -3.14
C LEU A 67 10.90 -12.08 -3.58
N SER A 68 9.95 -12.76 -4.22
CA SER A 68 10.15 -14.10 -4.80
C SER A 68 10.59 -14.07 -6.26
N SER A 69 10.39 -12.94 -6.96
CA SER A 69 10.69 -12.79 -8.38
C SER A 69 12.17 -13.01 -8.71
N PRO A 70 12.51 -13.88 -9.68
CA PRO A 70 13.88 -14.03 -10.17
C PRO A 70 14.44 -12.72 -10.73
N TYR A 71 13.58 -11.91 -11.37
CA TYR A 71 13.97 -10.61 -11.89
C TYR A 71 14.48 -9.70 -10.77
N PHE A 72 13.77 -9.64 -9.64
CA PHE A 72 14.19 -8.84 -8.49
C PHE A 72 15.44 -9.40 -7.80
N LYS A 73 15.52 -10.73 -7.60
CA LYS A 73 16.62 -11.37 -6.86
C LYS A 73 17.94 -11.42 -7.60
N VAL A 74 17.89 -11.58 -8.92
CA VAL A 74 19.09 -11.83 -9.74
C VAL A 74 19.42 -10.57 -10.53
N GLN A 75 18.53 -10.13 -11.41
CA GLN A 75 18.83 -9.03 -12.34
C GLN A 75 18.92 -7.69 -11.60
N LEU A 76 17.89 -7.34 -10.82
CA LEU A 76 17.89 -6.07 -10.10
C LEU A 76 18.84 -6.04 -8.90
N TYR A 77 19.39 -7.18 -8.48
CA TYR A 77 20.41 -7.20 -7.43
C TYR A 77 21.74 -6.58 -7.89
N GLU A 78 22.06 -6.74 -9.17
CA GLU A 78 23.30 -6.22 -9.77
C GLU A 78 23.27 -4.69 -9.91
N LEU A 79 22.10 -4.10 -10.14
CA LEU A 79 21.91 -2.65 -10.26
C LEU A 79 22.06 -1.99 -8.88
N LYS A 80 23.09 -1.18 -8.66
CA LYS A 80 23.38 -0.60 -7.34
C LYS A 80 23.18 0.91 -7.29
N THR A 81 23.07 1.55 -8.43
CA THR A 81 22.97 2.99 -8.55
C THR A 81 21.59 3.41 -9.06
N TYR A 82 21.24 4.65 -8.74
CA TYR A 82 20.02 5.27 -9.25
C TYR A 82 19.95 5.25 -10.79
N HIS A 83 21.04 5.62 -11.45
CA HIS A 83 21.09 5.72 -12.92
C HIS A 83 20.89 4.37 -13.60
N GLU A 84 21.52 3.30 -13.09
CA GLU A 84 21.31 1.94 -13.62
C GLU A 84 19.84 1.50 -13.53
N VAL A 85 19.15 1.87 -12.45
CA VAL A 85 17.71 1.56 -12.30
C VAL A 85 16.85 2.42 -13.24
N VAL A 86 17.22 3.69 -13.45
CA VAL A 86 16.55 4.57 -14.43
C VAL A 86 16.68 4.00 -15.84
N ASP A 87 17.87 3.56 -16.23
CA ASP A 87 18.11 2.93 -17.53
C ASP A 87 17.28 1.65 -17.68
N GLU A 88 17.24 0.80 -16.66
CA GLU A 88 16.43 -0.41 -16.69
C GLU A 88 14.92 -0.10 -16.80
N ILE A 89 14.44 0.99 -16.17
CA ILE A 89 13.05 1.47 -16.37
C ILE A 89 12.82 1.85 -17.83
N TYR A 90 13.74 2.64 -18.41
CA TYR A 90 13.64 3.07 -19.80
C TYR A 90 13.57 1.88 -20.78
N PHE A 91 14.40 0.86 -20.59
CA PHE A 91 14.49 -0.27 -21.51
C PHE A 91 13.43 -1.35 -21.31
N LYS A 92 12.92 -1.55 -20.08
CA LYS A 92 12.08 -2.73 -19.76
C LYS A 92 10.63 -2.41 -19.45
N VAL A 93 10.30 -1.20 -18.98
CA VAL A 93 8.95 -0.89 -18.51
C VAL A 93 8.05 -0.49 -19.69
N THR A 94 6.92 -1.17 -19.82
CA THR A 94 5.92 -0.95 -20.88
C THR A 94 4.50 -0.71 -20.35
N HIS A 95 4.28 -0.89 -19.04
CA HIS A 95 3.03 -0.60 -18.34
C HIS A 95 3.29 -0.43 -16.85
N VAL A 96 2.35 0.14 -16.11
CA VAL A 96 2.52 0.47 -14.68
C VAL A 96 1.58 -0.33 -13.77
N GLU A 97 0.88 -1.32 -14.32
CA GLU A 97 0.04 -2.23 -13.53
C GLU A 97 0.86 -3.12 -12.56
N PRO A 98 0.28 -3.54 -11.42
CA PRO A 98 0.93 -4.46 -10.48
C PRO A 98 1.22 -5.86 -11.03
N TRP A 99 0.44 -6.30 -12.02
CA TRP A 99 0.55 -7.64 -12.61
C TRP A 99 0.90 -7.52 -14.08
N GLU A 100 1.71 -8.45 -14.58
CA GLU A 100 1.92 -8.61 -16.01
C GLU A 100 0.58 -8.89 -16.72
N LYS A 101 0.34 -8.25 -17.87
CA LYS A 101 -0.92 -8.37 -18.61
C LYS A 101 -1.22 -9.84 -18.92
N GLY A 102 -2.46 -10.26 -18.64
CA GLY A 102 -2.90 -11.65 -18.84
C GLY A 102 -2.37 -12.67 -17.82
N SER A 103 -1.49 -12.28 -16.87
CA SER A 103 -0.96 -13.20 -15.86
C SER A 103 -1.87 -13.39 -14.63
N ARG A 104 -2.94 -12.60 -14.53
CA ARG A 104 -3.84 -12.60 -13.38
C ARG A 104 -4.48 -13.97 -13.20
N LYS A 105 -4.32 -14.58 -12.03
CA LYS A 105 -4.87 -15.90 -11.73
C LYS A 105 -6.35 -15.81 -11.36
N THR A 106 -7.19 -15.45 -12.33
CA THR A 106 -8.65 -15.32 -12.14
C THR A 106 -9.34 -16.69 -12.07
N ALA A 107 -8.63 -17.76 -12.45
CA ALA A 107 -9.16 -19.12 -12.42
C ALA A 107 -9.43 -19.56 -10.97
N GLY A 108 -10.71 -19.72 -10.64
CA GLY A 108 -11.19 -20.21 -9.34
C GLY A 108 -11.93 -19.20 -8.46
N GLN A 109 -11.98 -17.91 -8.84
CA GLN A 109 -12.83 -16.93 -8.16
C GLN A 109 -14.14 -16.70 -8.90
N THR A 110 -15.08 -17.64 -8.75
CA THR A 110 -16.45 -17.50 -9.24
C THR A 110 -17.37 -17.18 -8.05
N GLY A 111 -17.83 -15.92 -7.93
CA GLY A 111 -18.74 -15.49 -6.87
C GLY A 111 -18.87 -13.96 -6.78
N MET A 112 -19.88 -13.45 -6.07
CA MET A 112 -20.18 -12.00 -5.94
C MET A 112 -19.02 -11.16 -5.36
N CYS A 113 -17.98 -11.78 -4.82
CA CYS A 113 -16.80 -11.14 -4.23
C CYS A 113 -15.56 -11.16 -5.14
N GLY A 114 -15.60 -11.91 -6.26
CA GLY A 114 -14.44 -12.10 -7.15
C GLY A 114 -14.15 -10.95 -8.12
N GLY A 115 -15.09 -10.00 -8.24
CA GLY A 115 -14.99 -8.86 -9.15
C GLY A 115 -14.36 -7.60 -8.56
N VAL A 116 -14.12 -7.56 -7.23
CA VAL A 116 -13.63 -6.37 -6.56
C VAL A 116 -12.26 -6.66 -5.96
N ARG A 117 -11.26 -5.86 -6.35
CA ARG A 117 -9.83 -5.81 -5.93
C ARG A 117 -8.87 -6.42 -6.96
N GLY A 118 -8.43 -5.59 -7.92
CA GLY A 118 -7.43 -5.91 -8.95
C GLY A 118 -6.04 -6.37 -8.43
N VAL A 119 -5.81 -6.39 -7.11
CA VAL A 119 -4.60 -6.91 -6.47
C VAL A 119 -4.84 -8.25 -5.75
N GLY A 120 -6.09 -8.63 -5.48
CA GLY A 120 -6.41 -9.82 -4.67
C GLY A 120 -6.29 -11.15 -5.42
N THR A 121 -6.22 -11.11 -6.75
CA THR A 121 -6.30 -12.27 -7.63
C THR A 121 -4.94 -12.91 -7.91
N GLY A 122 -3.84 -12.26 -7.52
CA GLY A 122 -2.48 -12.74 -7.79
C GLY A 122 -2.13 -12.75 -9.29
N GLY A 123 -0.86 -12.97 -9.60
CA GLY A 123 -0.34 -13.00 -10.97
C GLY A 123 1.17 -12.98 -10.98
N ILE A 124 1.77 -12.89 -12.16
CA ILE A 124 3.19 -12.58 -12.28
C ILE A 124 3.34 -11.09 -11.98
N VAL A 125 4.19 -10.76 -11.01
CA VAL A 125 4.42 -9.35 -10.65
C VAL A 125 5.08 -8.62 -11.80
N SER A 126 4.66 -7.38 -12.03
CA SER A 126 5.19 -6.59 -13.14
C SER A 126 6.62 -6.14 -12.93
N THR A 127 7.29 -5.91 -14.05
CA THR A 127 8.62 -5.27 -14.09
C THR A 127 8.61 -3.90 -13.40
N ALA A 128 7.56 -3.09 -13.61
CA ALA A 128 7.40 -1.78 -12.98
C ALA A 128 7.36 -1.86 -11.45
N PHE A 129 6.59 -2.79 -10.86
CA PHE A 129 6.51 -2.91 -9.40
C PHE A 129 7.80 -3.48 -8.78
N CYS A 130 8.53 -4.35 -9.50
CA CYS A 130 9.86 -4.78 -9.07
C CYS A 130 10.85 -3.62 -9.01
N LEU A 131 10.88 -2.77 -10.06
CA LEU A 131 11.75 -1.60 -10.14
C LEU A 131 11.35 -0.52 -9.13
N LEU A 132 10.05 -0.30 -8.90
CA LEU A 132 9.56 0.61 -7.88
C LEU A 132 10.07 0.25 -6.48
N TYR A 133 9.97 -1.04 -6.11
CA TYR A 133 10.51 -1.50 -4.83
C TYR A 133 12.04 -1.46 -4.81
N LYS A 134 12.70 -1.71 -5.95
CA LYS A 134 14.17 -1.56 -6.05
C LYS A 134 14.60 -0.13 -5.75
N LEU A 135 13.96 0.89 -6.35
CA LEU A 135 14.21 2.30 -6.04
C LEU A 135 14.09 2.59 -4.54
N PHE A 136 13.09 2.00 -3.88
CA PHE A 136 12.91 2.12 -2.43
C PHE A 136 14.04 1.50 -1.61
N THR A 137 14.55 0.33 -2.00
CA THR A 137 15.70 -0.27 -1.29
C THR A 137 16.97 0.57 -1.40
N LEU A 138 17.10 1.41 -2.44
CA LEU A 138 18.23 2.34 -2.61
C LEU A 138 18.10 3.62 -1.76
N LYS A 139 16.96 3.84 -1.10
CA LYS A 139 16.66 5.02 -0.26
C LYS A 139 16.91 6.34 -1.02
N LEU A 140 16.07 6.61 -2.00
CA LEU A 140 16.22 7.79 -2.86
C LEU A 140 16.24 9.11 -2.08
N THR A 141 17.07 10.03 -2.55
CA THR A 141 17.07 11.42 -2.08
C THR A 141 15.98 12.25 -2.76
N ARG A 142 15.65 13.41 -2.20
CA ARG A 142 14.71 14.37 -2.80
C ARG A 142 15.10 14.73 -4.24
N LYS A 143 16.40 14.96 -4.49
CA LYS A 143 16.91 15.26 -5.83
C LYS A 143 16.72 14.10 -6.82
N GLN A 144 16.89 12.86 -6.37
CA GLN A 144 16.68 11.68 -7.24
C GLN A 144 15.21 11.51 -7.57
N VAL A 145 14.31 11.67 -6.60
CA VAL A 145 12.85 11.64 -6.87
C VAL A 145 12.45 12.77 -7.81
N MET A 146 12.97 13.97 -7.61
CA MET A 146 12.78 15.09 -8.55
C MET A 146 13.29 14.76 -9.96
N GLY A 147 14.45 14.10 -10.06
CA GLY A 147 15.00 13.60 -11.33
C GLY A 147 14.11 12.56 -12.02
N LEU A 148 13.39 11.72 -11.27
CA LEU A 148 12.42 10.77 -11.85
C LEU A 148 11.19 11.48 -12.41
N ILE A 149 10.57 12.37 -11.62
CA ILE A 149 9.30 13.01 -12.02
C ILE A 149 9.46 14.11 -13.07
N THR A 150 10.68 14.63 -13.26
CA THR A 150 11.00 15.60 -14.32
C THR A 150 11.64 14.97 -15.55
N HIS A 151 11.73 13.63 -15.60
CA HIS A 151 12.44 12.93 -16.66
C HIS A 151 11.67 13.01 -17.98
N THR A 152 12.29 13.56 -19.02
CA THR A 152 11.64 13.77 -20.33
C THR A 152 11.71 12.54 -21.25
N ASP A 153 12.66 11.64 -21.00
CA ASP A 153 12.96 10.57 -21.96
C ASP A 153 11.92 9.43 -21.98
N SER A 154 11.17 9.23 -20.89
CA SER A 154 10.15 8.20 -20.82
C SER A 154 9.06 8.54 -19.81
N PRO A 155 7.78 8.43 -20.18
CA PRO A 155 6.68 8.69 -19.26
C PRO A 155 6.59 7.61 -18.17
N TYR A 156 7.13 6.41 -18.41
CA TYR A 156 7.20 5.35 -17.40
C TYR A 156 8.16 5.71 -16.26
N ILE A 157 9.26 6.42 -16.55
CA ILE A 157 10.17 6.93 -15.51
C ILE A 157 9.43 7.91 -14.61
N ARG A 158 8.69 8.86 -15.20
CA ARG A 158 7.87 9.81 -14.45
C ARG A 158 6.78 9.11 -13.64
N ALA A 159 6.05 8.18 -14.25
CA ALA A 159 5.00 7.42 -13.59
C ALA A 159 5.52 6.65 -12.36
N LEU A 160 6.68 5.98 -12.47
CA LEU A 160 7.30 5.33 -11.32
C LEU A 160 7.74 6.34 -10.25
N GLY A 161 8.23 7.52 -10.64
CA GLY A 161 8.53 8.61 -9.71
C GLY A 161 7.31 9.06 -8.90
N PHE A 162 6.17 9.27 -9.57
CA PHE A 162 4.92 9.62 -8.90
C PHE A 162 4.35 8.49 -8.03
N MET A 163 4.46 7.24 -8.48
CA MET A 163 4.13 6.10 -7.62
C MET A 163 5.00 6.04 -6.38
N TYR A 164 6.31 6.26 -6.52
CA TYR A 164 7.24 6.29 -5.40
C TYR A 164 6.82 7.35 -4.37
N ILE A 165 6.49 8.55 -4.84
CA ILE A 165 5.97 9.64 -3.99
C ILE A 165 4.69 9.19 -3.29
N ARG A 166 3.74 8.64 -4.05
CA ARG A 166 2.44 8.20 -3.52
C ARG A 166 2.57 7.16 -2.40
N TYR A 167 3.56 6.27 -2.49
CA TYR A 167 3.78 5.22 -1.50
C TYR A 167 4.65 5.64 -0.31
N THR A 168 5.51 6.64 -0.47
CA THR A 168 6.55 6.94 0.54
C THR A 168 6.42 8.31 1.18
N GLN A 169 5.66 9.25 0.61
CA GLN A 169 5.58 10.62 1.12
C GLN A 169 4.32 10.87 1.96
N PRO A 170 4.40 11.78 2.96
CA PRO A 170 3.24 12.15 3.78
C PRO A 170 2.09 12.68 2.93
N PRO A 171 0.83 12.30 3.23
CA PRO A 171 -0.33 12.76 2.46
C PRO A 171 -0.46 14.28 2.37
N THR A 172 0.00 15.02 3.38
CA THR A 172 -0.03 16.48 3.45
C THR A 172 0.86 17.14 2.40
N ASP A 173 1.94 16.46 2.02
CA ASP A 173 2.97 17.02 1.14
C ASP A 173 2.72 16.62 -0.31
N LEU A 174 1.80 15.67 -0.57
CA LEU A 174 1.55 15.14 -1.91
C LEU A 174 1.17 16.24 -2.89
N TRP A 175 0.31 17.19 -2.50
CA TRP A 175 -0.10 18.27 -3.40
C TRP A 175 1.10 19.03 -3.98
N ASP A 176 2.06 19.39 -3.14
CA ASP A 176 3.26 20.13 -3.53
C ASP A 176 4.13 19.35 -4.53
N TRP A 177 4.07 18.01 -4.52
CA TRP A 177 4.76 17.16 -5.49
C TRP A 177 4.02 17.08 -6.83
N PHE A 178 2.68 17.11 -6.83
CA PHE A 178 1.86 16.89 -8.01
C PHE A 178 1.50 18.18 -8.76
N GLU A 179 1.35 19.30 -8.05
CA GLU A 179 0.77 20.56 -8.56
C GLU A 179 1.38 21.00 -9.90
N SER A 180 2.70 20.97 -10.04
CA SER A 180 3.39 21.40 -11.26
C SER A 180 3.28 20.43 -12.45
N PHE A 181 2.69 19.26 -12.25
CA PHE A 181 2.60 18.18 -13.25
C PHE A 181 1.15 17.76 -13.57
N LEU A 182 0.15 18.45 -13.00
CA LEU A 182 -1.26 18.14 -13.26
C LEU A 182 -1.66 18.44 -14.71
N ASP A 183 -0.95 19.35 -15.38
CA ASP A 183 -1.18 19.75 -16.77
C ASP A 183 -0.24 19.02 -17.76
N ASP A 184 0.43 17.94 -17.34
CA ASP A 184 1.28 17.14 -18.24
C ASP A 184 0.40 16.36 -19.24
N GLU A 185 0.49 16.72 -20.52
CA GLU A 185 -0.30 16.12 -21.61
C GLU A 185 0.25 14.77 -22.11
N GLU A 186 1.37 14.27 -21.57
CA GLU A 186 1.99 13.04 -22.07
C GLU A 186 1.20 11.78 -21.68
N PHE A 187 0.85 10.97 -22.69
CA PHE A 187 0.04 9.76 -22.52
C PHE A 187 0.92 8.51 -22.28
N PHE A 188 0.57 7.69 -21.30
CA PHE A 188 1.20 6.38 -21.08
C PHE A 188 0.18 5.30 -20.73
N THR A 189 0.58 4.04 -20.91
CA THR A 189 -0.29 2.91 -20.59
C THR A 189 -0.20 2.58 -19.11
N LEU A 190 -1.34 2.68 -18.41
CA LEU A 190 -1.48 2.23 -17.03
C LEU A 190 -1.20 0.73 -16.89
#